data_AF-A0A7C1V482-F1
#
_entry.id   AF-A0A7C1V482-F1
#
_cell.length_a   1.000
_cell.length_b   1.000
_cell.length_c   1.000
_cell.angle_alpha   90.00
_cell.angle_beta   90.00
_cell.angle_gamma   90.00
#
_symmetry.space_group_name_H-M   'P 1'
#
loop_
_entity.id
_entity.type
_entity.pdbx_description
1 polymer ?
#
loop_
_entity_poly.entity_id
_entity_poly.type
_entity_poly.pdbx_seq_one_letter_code
_entity_poly.pdbx_strand_id
1 'polypeptide(L)'
;MLYGIPRATFDLDILIEATPDNAQRLLDALLEAGLGTASLTTAEALLAHEITIFNDRVRIDVQTAAPGLDFAEAWQRREAMIYQGQEMLVVSKDDLIASKRAAGRDRDLEDVHILEL
;
A
#
# COMPACT_ATOMS: atom_id res chain seq x y z
N MET A 1 -2.13 12.20 10.07
CA MET A 1 -0.68 11.98 10.00
C MET A 1 -0.37 10.84 10.94
N LEU A 2 -0.09 9.66 10.40
CA LEU A 2 0.29 8.50 11.20
C LEU A 2 1.76 8.22 10.95
N TYR A 3 2.55 8.48 12.00
CA TYR A 3 3.93 8.04 12.21
C TYR A 3 5.10 8.76 11.49
N GLY A 4 4.99 10.00 10.96
CA GLY A 4 6.19 10.69 10.42
C GLY A 4 6.02 12.16 10.00
N ILE A 5 7.16 12.84 9.80
CA ILE A 5 7.31 14.28 9.46
C ILE A 5 6.53 14.63 8.17
N PRO A 6 5.77 15.74 8.14
CA PRO A 6 4.95 16.12 6.99
C PRO A 6 5.80 16.34 5.73
N ARG A 7 5.65 15.44 4.75
CA ARG A 7 6.07 15.64 3.36
C ARG A 7 4.84 15.44 2.50
N ALA A 8 4.41 16.50 1.82
CA ALA A 8 3.23 16.47 0.96
C ALA A 8 3.58 15.79 -0.38
N THR A 9 3.51 14.46 -0.40
CA THR A 9 3.11 13.72 -1.60
C THR A 9 1.74 13.14 -1.32
N PHE A 10 0.75 13.47 -2.14
CA PHE A 10 -0.58 12.84 -2.07
C PHE A 10 -0.53 11.52 -2.85
N ASP A 11 0.33 10.61 -2.41
CA ASP A 11 0.33 9.21 -2.85
C ASP A 11 -0.26 8.29 -1.78
N LEU A 12 -0.95 7.24 -2.23
CA LEU A 12 -1.52 6.20 -1.39
C LEU A 12 -0.91 4.85 -1.81
N ASP A 13 -0.24 4.19 -0.88
CA ASP A 13 0.22 2.81 -1.06
C ASP A 13 -0.88 1.82 -0.64
N ILE A 14 -1.17 0.84 -1.48
CA ILE A 14 -2.12 -0.25 -1.19
C ILE A 14 -1.41 -1.59 -1.41
N LEU A 15 -1.22 -2.36 -0.35
CA LEU A 15 -0.79 -3.76 -0.44
C LEU A 15 -2.02 -4.67 -0.56
N ILE A 16 -2.05 -5.52 -1.59
CA ILE A 16 -3.08 -6.56 -1.76
C ILE A 16 -2.46 -7.96 -1.70
N GLU A 17 -3.27 -8.97 -1.35
CA GLU A 17 -2.89 -10.36 -1.61
C GLU A 17 -2.87 -10.56 -3.12
N ALA A 18 -1.79 -11.14 -3.64
CA ALA A 18 -1.56 -11.33 -5.07
C ALA A 18 -2.41 -12.48 -5.67
N THR A 19 -3.74 -12.33 -5.62
CA THR A 19 -4.70 -13.28 -6.22
C THR A 19 -5.48 -12.61 -7.35
N PRO A 20 -5.91 -13.36 -8.38
CA PRO A 20 -6.75 -12.83 -9.46
C PRO A 20 -8.02 -12.15 -8.94
N ASP A 21 -8.68 -12.76 -7.95
CA ASP A 21 -9.92 -12.24 -7.36
C ASP A 21 -9.68 -10.90 -6.66
N ASN A 22 -8.62 -10.75 -5.88
CA ASN A 22 -8.33 -9.49 -5.18
C ASN A 22 -7.86 -8.40 -6.15
N ALA A 23 -7.05 -8.76 -7.15
CA ALA A 23 -6.65 -7.82 -8.21
C ALA A 23 -7.87 -7.30 -8.99
N GLN A 24 -8.81 -8.17 -9.35
CA GLN A 24 -10.05 -7.74 -10.03
C GLN A 24 -10.91 -6.83 -9.14
N ARG A 25 -11.14 -7.22 -7.88
CA ARG A 25 -11.90 -6.40 -6.92
C ARG A 25 -11.29 -5.03 -6.70
N LEU A 26 -9.96 -4.95 -6.67
CA LEU A 26 -9.25 -3.68 -6.57
C LEU A 26 -9.51 -2.81 -7.81
N LEU A 27 -9.37 -3.36 -9.03
CA LEU A 27 -9.61 -2.61 -10.26
C LEU A 27 -11.05 -2.08 -10.32
N ASP A 28 -12.03 -2.92 -9.96
CA ASP A 28 -13.44 -2.52 -9.91
C ASP A 28 -13.67 -1.38 -8.91
N ALA A 29 -13.08 -1.46 -7.71
CA ALA A 29 -13.18 -0.43 -6.69
C ALA A 29 -12.51 0.90 -7.11
N LEU A 30 -11.35 0.83 -7.78
CA LEU A 30 -10.67 2.01 -8.32
C LEU A 30 -11.53 2.69 -9.40
N LEU A 31 -12.17 1.91 -10.28
CA LEU A 31 -13.10 2.43 -11.28
C LEU A 31 -14.34 3.08 -10.64
N GLU A 32 -14.95 2.45 -9.65
CA GLU A 32 -16.08 3.02 -8.90
C GLU A 32 -15.70 4.34 -8.20
N ALA A 33 -14.47 4.43 -7.72
CA ALA A 33 -13.90 5.64 -7.12
C ALA A 33 -13.48 6.72 -8.15
N GLY A 34 -13.66 6.47 -9.45
CA GLY A 34 -13.38 7.39 -10.55
C GLY A 34 -11.91 7.48 -10.96
N LEU A 35 -11.09 6.47 -10.62
CA LEU A 35 -9.71 6.34 -11.13
C LEU A 35 -9.73 5.63 -12.49
N GLY A 36 -9.79 6.42 -13.56
CA GLY A 36 -9.98 5.91 -14.92
C GLY A 36 -8.80 5.08 -15.44
N THR A 37 -7.58 5.31 -14.92
CA THR A 37 -6.40 4.51 -15.31
C THR A 37 -6.54 3.02 -14.98
N ALA A 38 -7.40 2.65 -14.04
CA ALA A 38 -7.73 1.26 -13.75
C ALA A 38 -8.34 0.50 -14.95
N SER A 39 -8.99 1.20 -15.88
CA SER A 39 -9.54 0.59 -17.11
C SER A 39 -8.48 0.24 -18.16
N LEU A 40 -7.24 0.67 -17.96
CA LEU A 40 -6.14 0.52 -18.92
C LEU A 40 -5.30 -0.75 -18.68
N THR A 41 -5.65 -1.55 -17.67
CA THR A 41 -4.94 -2.76 -17.29
C THR A 41 -5.90 -3.91 -16.99
N THR A 42 -5.37 -5.10 -16.77
CA THR A 42 -6.12 -6.28 -16.33
C THR A 42 -5.58 -6.80 -15.01
N ALA A 43 -6.34 -7.66 -14.35
CA ALA A 43 -5.89 -8.33 -13.12
C ALA A 43 -4.58 -9.11 -13.36
N GLU A 44 -4.46 -9.79 -14.52
CA GLU A 44 -3.25 -10.53 -14.89
C GLU A 44 -2.05 -9.60 -15.10
N ALA A 45 -2.25 -8.46 -15.78
CA ALA A 45 -1.19 -7.49 -16.01
C ALA A 45 -0.73 -6.79 -14.72
N LEU A 46 -1.66 -6.51 -13.80
CA LEU A 46 -1.36 -5.99 -12.47
C LEU A 46 -0.52 -7.01 -11.67
N LEU A 47 -0.93 -8.28 -11.65
CA LEU A 47 -0.25 -9.36 -10.93
C LEU A 47 1.12 -9.73 -11.52
N ALA A 48 1.40 -9.34 -12.76
CA ALA A 48 2.70 -9.54 -13.38
C ALA A 48 3.80 -8.60 -12.85
N HIS A 49 3.45 -7.63 -11.99
CA HIS A 49 4.36 -6.64 -11.44
C HIS A 49 4.26 -6.59 -9.91
N GLU A 50 5.39 -6.38 -9.23
CA GLU A 50 5.41 -6.15 -7.78
C GLU A 50 4.71 -4.84 -7.41
N ILE A 51 4.82 -3.82 -8.27
CA ILE A 51 4.20 -2.51 -8.08
C ILE A 51 3.56 -2.07 -9.40
N THR A 52 2.29 -1.66 -9.34
CA THR A 52 1.57 -0.99 -10.43
C THR A 52 1.13 0.40 -9.97
N ILE A 53 1.40 1.43 -10.79
CA ILE A 53 1.09 2.82 -10.45
C ILE A 53 -0.15 3.28 -11.21
N PHE A 54 -1.17 3.73 -10.49
CA PHE A 54 -2.35 4.40 -11.04
C PHE A 54 -2.20 5.91 -10.81
N ASN A 55 -2.21 6.69 -11.89
CA ASN A 55 -1.92 8.12 -11.85
C ASN A 55 -3.08 8.94 -12.41
N ASP A 56 -4.14 9.07 -11.60
CA ASP A 56 -5.32 9.89 -11.88
C ASP A 56 -5.26 11.20 -11.07
N ARG A 57 -6.37 11.61 -10.43
CA ARG A 57 -6.45 12.75 -9.50
C ARG A 57 -5.60 12.57 -8.23
N VAL A 58 -5.28 11.33 -7.89
CA VAL A 58 -4.42 10.90 -6.79
C VAL A 58 -3.54 9.78 -7.33
N ARG A 59 -2.27 9.75 -6.92
CA ARG A 59 -1.35 8.66 -7.26
C ARG A 59 -1.59 7.49 -6.30
N ILE A 60 -1.83 6.30 -6.82
CA ILE A 60 -1.96 5.08 -6.02
C ILE A 60 -0.90 4.09 -6.47
N ASP A 61 -0.06 3.68 -5.53
CA ASP A 61 0.93 2.62 -5.72
C ASP A 61 0.34 1.31 -5.18
N VAL A 62 -0.06 0.43 -6.09
CA VAL A 62 -0.58 -0.89 -5.74
C VAL A 62 0.57 -1.87 -5.70
N GLN A 63 0.76 -2.51 -4.56
CA GLN A 63 1.81 -3.48 -4.31
C GLN A 63 1.20 -4.88 -4.21
N THR A 64 1.75 -5.83 -4.97
CA THR A 64 1.42 -7.27 -4.88
C THR A 64 2.42 -8.03 -4.01
N ALA A 65 3.57 -7.41 -3.76
CA ALA A 65 4.57 -7.85 -2.80
C ALA A 65 5.22 -6.62 -2.16
N ALA A 66 5.60 -6.75 -0.89
CA ALA A 66 6.38 -5.75 -0.17
C ALA A 66 7.60 -6.43 0.46
N PRO A 67 8.81 -5.86 0.34
CA PRO A 67 10.01 -6.43 0.95
C PRO A 67 9.79 -6.72 2.43
N GLY A 68 10.27 -7.85 2.92
CA GLY A 68 10.21 -8.21 4.33
C GLY A 68 8.82 -8.57 4.88
N LEU A 69 7.78 -8.64 4.04
CA LEU A 69 6.42 -8.98 4.45
C LEU A 69 5.90 -10.24 3.75
N ASP A 70 5.29 -11.13 4.53
CA ASP A 70 4.31 -12.10 4.04
C ASP A 70 2.91 -11.51 4.20
N PHE A 71 2.09 -11.55 3.14
CA PHE A 71 0.76 -10.92 3.17
C PHE A 71 -0.14 -11.55 4.23
N ALA A 72 -0.17 -12.88 4.33
CA ALA A 72 -1.10 -13.56 5.23
C ALA A 72 -0.76 -13.24 6.69
N GLU A 73 0.53 -13.20 7.03
CA GLU A 73 0.99 -12.78 8.35
C GLU A 73 0.71 -11.30 8.65
N ALA A 74 1.07 -10.40 7.73
CA ALA A 74 0.82 -8.96 7.87
C ALA A 74 -0.68 -8.67 7.98
N TRP A 75 -1.52 -9.41 7.26
CA TRP A 75 -2.96 -9.32 7.35
C TRP A 75 -3.47 -9.68 8.75
N GLN A 76 -2.93 -10.71 9.41
CA GLN A 76 -3.32 -11.04 10.78
C GLN A 76 -2.93 -9.97 11.80
N ARG A 77 -1.83 -9.25 11.55
CA ARG A 77 -1.29 -8.20 12.44
C ARG A 77 -1.80 -6.79 12.12
N ARG A 78 -2.58 -6.62 11.04
CA ARG A 78 -3.11 -5.32 10.61
C ARG A 78 -3.81 -4.58 11.75
N GLU A 79 -3.69 -3.26 11.75
CA GLU A 79 -4.33 -2.39 12.72
C GLU A 79 -5.56 -1.71 12.08
N ALA A 80 -6.66 -1.61 12.84
CA ALA A 80 -7.82 -0.83 12.45
C ALA A 80 -7.67 0.59 12.99
N MET A 81 -7.94 1.57 12.13
CA MET A 81 -7.79 2.98 12.46
C MET A 81 -9.00 3.77 11.98
N ILE A 82 -9.52 4.67 12.81
CA ILE A 82 -10.58 5.59 12.42
C ILE A 82 -9.97 6.90 11.92
N TYR A 83 -10.21 7.22 10.66
CA TYR A 83 -9.87 8.52 10.06
C TYR A 83 -11.12 9.18 9.51
N GLN A 84 -11.45 10.37 10.00
CA GLN A 84 -12.67 11.11 9.61
C GLN A 84 -13.97 10.29 9.71
N GLY A 85 -14.05 9.37 10.69
CA GLY A 85 -15.21 8.50 10.90
C GLY A 85 -15.24 7.25 10.01
N GLN A 86 -14.27 7.06 9.12
CA GLN A 86 -14.09 5.85 8.32
C GLN A 86 -13.05 4.94 8.97
N GLU A 87 -13.36 3.66 9.09
CA GLU A 87 -12.39 2.65 9.47
C GLU A 87 -11.49 2.30 8.27
N MET A 88 -10.18 2.28 8.51
CA MET A 88 -9.15 1.89 7.56
C MET A 88 -8.29 0.79 8.18
N LEU A 89 -7.92 -0.20 7.38
CA LEU A 89 -6.97 -1.23 7.77
C LEU A 89 -5.57 -0.81 7.31
N VAL A 90 -4.63 -0.75 8.24
CA VAL A 90 -3.25 -0.38 7.95
C VAL A 90 -2.29 -1.46 8.40
N VAL A 91 -1.15 -1.54 7.73
CA VAL A 91 -0.02 -2.38 8.17
C VAL A 91 0.39 -1.98 9.58
N SER A 92 0.73 -2.98 10.41
CA SER A 92 1.21 -2.72 11.77
C SER A 92 2.49 -1.88 11.75
N LYS A 93 2.76 -1.17 12.85
CA LYS A 93 4.01 -0.39 12.97
C LYS A 93 5.25 -1.29 12.81
N ASP A 94 5.23 -2.47 13.40
CA ASP A 94 6.36 -3.42 13.37
C ASP A 94 6.59 -3.98 11.96
N ASP A 95 5.52 -4.31 11.24
CA ASP A 95 5.59 -4.77 9.84
C ASP A 95 6.07 -3.64 8.92
N LEU A 96 5.63 -2.40 9.14
CA LEU A 96 6.12 -1.24 8.38
C LEU A 96 7.63 -1.04 8.57
N ILE A 97 8.12 -1.16 9.79
CA ILE A 97 9.57 -1.08 10.10
C ILE A 97 10.33 -2.22 9.43
N ALA A 98 9.82 -3.46 9.54
CA ALA A 98 10.42 -4.62 8.90
C ALA A 98 10.52 -4.45 7.39
N SER A 99 9.46 -3.93 6.77
CA SER A 99 9.43 -3.71 5.34
C SER A 99 10.42 -2.65 4.87
N LYS A 100 10.48 -1.52 5.57
CA LYS A 100 11.45 -0.45 5.29
C LYS A 100 12.90 -0.89 5.46
N ARG A 101 13.19 -1.67 6.51
CA ARG A 101 14.52 -2.28 6.69
C ARG A 101 14.90 -3.22 5.56
N ALA A 102 13.95 -4.04 5.11
CA ALA A 102 14.18 -4.98 4.01
C ALA A 102 14.37 -4.26 2.65
N ALA A 103 13.66 -3.14 2.42
CA ALA A 103 13.83 -2.31 1.23
C ALA A 103 15.20 -1.60 1.20
N GLY A 104 15.72 -1.19 2.35
CA GLY A 104 17.10 -0.74 2.53
C GLY A 104 17.49 0.56 1.81
N ARG A 105 16.53 1.30 1.25
CA ARG A 105 16.79 2.62 0.64
C ARG A 105 17.16 3.61 1.75
N ASP A 106 18.08 4.54 1.48
CA ASP A 106 18.54 5.52 2.49
C ASP A 106 17.37 6.22 3.21
N ARG A 107 16.35 6.62 2.44
CA ARG A 107 15.13 7.25 2.98
C ARG A 107 14.29 6.31 3.85
N ASP A 108 14.25 5.02 3.55
CA ASP A 108 13.53 4.05 4.39
C ASP A 108 14.24 3.86 5.74
N LEU A 109 15.57 3.89 5.76
CA LEU A 109 16.35 3.78 6.99
C LEU A 109 16.18 5.03 7.88
N GLU A 110 16.10 6.23 7.28
CA GLU A 110 15.73 7.45 8.00
C GLU A 110 14.33 7.35 8.60
N ASP A 111 13.35 6.89 7.81
CA ASP A 111 11.97 6.71 8.28
C ASP A 111 11.91 5.67 9.43
N VAL A 112 12.66 4.57 9.35
CA VAL A 112 12.77 3.56 10.43
C VAL A 112 13.26 4.20 11.73
N HIS A 113 14.29 5.05 11.68
CA HIS A 113 14.80 5.71 12.87
C HIS A 113 13.72 6.57 13.56
N ILE A 114 12.91 7.30 12.77
CA ILE A 114 11.80 8.11 13.29
C ILE A 114 10.70 7.22 13.88
N LEU A 115 10.39 6.10 13.22
CA LEU A 115 9.38 5.15 13.68
C LEU A 115 9.77 4.49 15.00
N GLU A 116 11.05 4.28 15.30
CA GLU A 116 11.50 3.63 16.53
C GLU A 116 11.59 4.55 17.77
N LEU A 117 11.37 5.85 17.59
CA LEU A 117 11.22 6.81 18.69
C LEU A 117 9.87 6.63 19.40
#